data_AF-A0A0J9ETV0-F1
#
_entry.id   AF-A0A0J9ETV0-F1
#
_cell.length_a   1.000
_cell.length_b   1.000
_cell.length_c   1.000
_cell.angle_alpha   90.00
_cell.angle_beta   90.00
_cell.angle_gamma   90.00
#
_symmetry.space_group_name_H-M   'P 1'
#
loop_
_entity.id
_entity.type
_entity.pdbx_description
1 polymer ?
#
loop_
_entity_poly.entity_id
_entity_poly.type
_entity_poly.pdbx_seq_one_letter_code
_entity_poly.pdbx_strand_id
1 'polypeptide(L)'
;MTGRPANLPKFTDVPLNKGDPPFSAWGLYGKDDQLGFLNRQTDTIVVEAVKEIKTGVRVSLNWPLDAQSKVHFFSRQVFHKQIIDKSPRTVNDDFWTFNTQRDGLRHFGYQKEKRFYNGVTMEDIHGSKDTEIFKRISIPLKYLQGVAESQGTEINFGDILIIRVGRTMLSSSLHFPPMLYRFMTLGYMKAFNQLSMDELEKLAKQNPSNLIGVERSEEVLEWIWENFSAGAGDHLAFEAYPNWH
;
A
#
# COMPACT_ATOMS: atom_id res chain seq x y z
N MET A 1 10.93 24.16 -4.22
CA MET A 1 9.56 24.61 -4.56
C MET A 1 8.64 23.42 -4.42
N THR A 2 7.57 23.52 -3.64
CA THR A 2 6.63 22.43 -3.33
C THR A 2 5.39 22.43 -4.22
N GLY A 3 5.39 23.21 -5.31
CA GLY A 3 4.28 23.30 -6.25
C GLY A 3 4.26 22.16 -7.27
N ARG A 4 3.10 21.97 -7.92
CA ARG A 4 2.91 21.05 -9.04
C ARG A 4 4.00 21.29 -10.11
N PRO A 5 4.73 20.24 -10.56
CA PRO A 5 5.70 20.38 -11.64
C PRO A 5 5.05 20.93 -12.91
N ALA A 6 5.70 21.92 -13.54
CA ALA A 6 5.17 22.55 -14.77
C ALA A 6 5.06 21.57 -15.95
N ASN A 7 5.84 20.49 -15.93
CA ASN A 7 5.87 19.45 -16.95
C ASN A 7 4.87 18.31 -16.72
N LEU A 8 4.08 18.34 -15.64
CA LEU A 8 3.06 17.31 -15.40
C LEU A 8 1.85 17.56 -16.32
N PRO A 9 1.35 16.55 -17.07
CA PRO A 9 0.13 16.68 -17.87
C PRO A 9 -1.08 17.08 -17.00
N LYS A 10 -2.06 17.76 -17.58
CA LYS A 10 -3.34 18.01 -16.92
C LYS A 10 -4.18 16.74 -16.90
N PHE A 11 -5.17 16.68 -16.02
CA PHE A 11 -6.12 15.57 -16.01
C PHE A 11 -6.87 15.44 -17.36
N THR A 12 -7.15 16.56 -18.04
CA THR A 12 -7.76 16.56 -19.37
C THR A 12 -6.87 15.96 -20.47
N ASP A 13 -5.58 15.76 -20.20
CA ASP A 13 -4.61 15.23 -21.17
C ASP A 13 -4.48 13.70 -21.10
N VAL A 14 -5.11 13.03 -20.12
CA VAL A 14 -5.13 11.56 -20.03
C VAL A 14 -6.37 10.95 -20.72
N PRO A 15 -6.27 9.77 -21.36
CA PRO A 15 -5.11 8.90 -21.44
C PRO A 15 -3.97 9.44 -22.31
N LEU A 16 -2.72 9.21 -21.87
CA LEU A 16 -1.53 9.75 -22.54
C LEU A 16 -1.25 9.07 -23.88
N ASN A 17 -1.66 7.80 -24.04
CA ASN A 17 -1.47 7.06 -25.28
C ASN A 17 -2.80 6.62 -25.88
N LYS A 18 -2.85 6.59 -27.21
CA LYS A 18 -4.03 6.12 -27.94
C LYS A 18 -4.27 4.65 -27.66
N GLY A 19 -5.47 4.33 -27.16
CA GLY A 19 -5.90 2.96 -26.87
C GLY A 19 -5.65 2.52 -25.43
N ASP A 20 -5.02 3.34 -24.60
CA ASP A 20 -4.95 3.08 -23.16
C ASP A 20 -6.33 3.26 -22.51
N PRO A 21 -6.59 2.63 -21.34
CA PRO A 21 -7.86 2.77 -20.64
C PRO A 21 -8.18 4.22 -20.27
N PRO A 22 -9.47 4.58 -20.11
CA PRO A 22 -9.87 5.93 -19.70
C PRO A 22 -9.16 6.40 -18.42
N PHE A 23 -8.75 7.67 -18.41
CA PHE A 23 -8.06 8.33 -17.29
C PHE A 23 -6.70 7.72 -16.89
N SER A 24 -6.10 6.90 -17.74
CA SER A 24 -4.82 6.25 -17.43
C SER A 24 -3.60 7.16 -17.66
N ALA A 25 -2.67 7.13 -16.70
CA ALA A 25 -1.42 7.88 -16.72
C ALA A 25 -0.24 7.05 -17.27
N TRP A 26 -0.51 6.01 -18.06
CA TRP A 26 0.50 5.02 -18.41
C TRP A 26 1.61 5.63 -19.27
N GLY A 27 2.85 5.23 -19.00
CA GLY A 27 4.04 5.81 -19.61
C GLY A 27 4.49 7.17 -19.03
N LEU A 28 3.74 7.81 -18.12
CA LEU A 28 4.11 9.12 -17.56
C LEU A 28 5.53 9.15 -16.95
N TYR A 29 5.89 8.09 -16.22
CA TYR A 29 7.22 7.93 -15.60
C TYR A 29 8.08 6.89 -16.32
N GLY A 30 7.73 6.55 -17.56
CA GLY A 30 8.38 5.53 -18.36
C GLY A 30 7.58 4.23 -18.48
N LYS A 31 7.86 3.50 -19.56
CA LYS A 31 7.15 2.26 -19.94
C LYS A 31 7.34 1.09 -18.96
N ASP A 32 8.43 1.11 -18.19
CA ASP A 32 8.78 0.04 -17.25
C ASP A 32 8.52 0.45 -15.78
N ASP A 33 7.93 1.64 -15.56
CA ASP A 33 7.64 2.14 -14.22
C ASP A 33 6.64 1.24 -13.48
N GLN A 34 6.85 1.10 -12.17
CA GLN A 34 6.02 0.32 -11.25
C GLN A 34 5.57 1.12 -10.02
N LEU A 35 5.96 2.39 -9.92
CA LEU A 35 5.73 3.23 -8.75
C LEU A 35 4.55 4.19 -8.94
N GLY A 36 4.19 4.53 -10.18
CA GLY A 36 3.10 5.44 -10.48
C GLY A 36 3.29 6.79 -9.79
N PHE A 37 2.26 7.28 -9.10
CA PHE A 37 2.32 8.59 -8.45
C PHE A 37 3.27 8.66 -7.25
N LEU A 38 3.82 7.54 -6.77
CA LEU A 38 4.89 7.59 -5.77
C LEU A 38 6.15 8.27 -6.31
N ASN A 39 6.36 8.30 -7.63
CA ASN A 39 7.45 9.06 -8.27
C ASN A 39 7.36 10.59 -8.00
N ARG A 40 6.21 11.10 -7.54
CA ARG A 40 6.06 12.51 -7.14
C ARG A 40 6.75 12.81 -5.81
N GLN A 41 7.06 11.80 -4.99
CA GLN A 41 7.78 11.96 -3.72
C GLN A 41 9.29 12.05 -3.97
N THR A 42 9.71 13.20 -4.51
CA THR A 42 11.13 13.48 -4.78
C THR A 42 11.94 13.67 -3.49
N ASP A 43 13.26 13.46 -3.55
CA ASP A 43 14.16 13.68 -2.41
C ASP A 43 14.01 15.09 -1.82
N THR A 44 13.84 16.09 -2.69
CA THR A 44 13.61 17.47 -2.24
C THR A 44 12.35 17.58 -1.38
N ILE A 45 11.24 16.96 -1.82
CA ILE A 45 9.97 16.98 -1.07
C ILE A 45 10.14 16.25 0.27
N VAL A 46 10.84 15.11 0.28
CA VAL A 46 11.08 14.32 1.49
C VAL A 46 11.94 15.10 2.49
N VAL A 47 13.02 15.75 2.04
CA VAL A 47 13.88 16.59 2.88
C VAL A 47 13.12 17.80 3.43
N GLU A 48 12.27 18.43 2.62
CA GLU A 48 11.43 19.53 3.08
C GLU A 48 10.44 19.05 4.16
N ALA A 49 9.85 17.86 4.02
CA ALA A 49 8.92 17.31 5.00
C ALA A 49 9.55 17.10 6.39
N VAL A 50 10.87 16.88 6.48
CA VAL A 50 11.59 16.79 7.77
C VAL A 50 11.44 18.08 8.58
N LYS A 51 11.30 19.23 7.92
CA LYS A 51 11.14 20.52 8.60
C LYS A 51 9.85 20.60 9.41
N GLU A 52 8.84 19.80 9.10
CA GLU A 52 7.59 19.74 9.87
C GLU A 52 7.77 19.08 11.25
N ILE A 53 8.85 18.33 11.46
CA ILE A 53 9.14 17.68 12.73
C ILE A 53 9.66 18.72 13.73
N LYS A 54 8.78 19.20 14.63
CA LYS A 54 9.14 20.19 15.67
C LYS A 54 9.29 19.62 17.07
N THR A 55 8.46 18.64 17.43
CA THR A 55 8.32 18.18 18.83
C THR A 55 8.74 16.73 19.06
N GLY A 56 8.93 15.95 17.98
CA GLY A 56 9.23 14.51 18.07
C GLY A 56 8.08 13.64 18.59
N VAL A 57 6.86 14.18 18.73
CA VAL A 57 5.67 13.42 19.08
C VAL A 57 5.36 12.39 18.00
N ARG A 58 4.87 11.20 18.43
CA ARG A 58 4.57 10.05 17.59
C ARG A 58 3.17 9.46 17.90
N VAL A 59 2.21 9.47 16.97
CA VAL A 59 0.93 8.70 17.03
C VAL A 59 0.74 7.68 15.92
N SER A 60 0.82 6.39 16.27
CA SER A 60 0.54 5.27 15.36
C SER A 60 -0.83 5.42 14.67
N LEU A 61 -0.85 5.21 13.35
CA LEU A 61 -2.07 5.12 12.54
C LEU A 61 -2.52 3.67 12.32
N ASN A 62 -1.79 2.70 12.86
CA ASN A 62 -2.16 1.29 12.74
C ASN A 62 -3.34 0.97 13.65
N TRP A 63 -4.32 0.28 13.08
CA TRP A 63 -5.29 -0.48 13.88
C TRP A 63 -4.65 -1.83 14.28
N PRO A 64 -4.94 -2.40 15.47
CA PRO A 64 -4.41 -3.69 15.85
C PRO A 64 -4.73 -4.77 14.81
N LEU A 65 -3.77 -5.67 14.53
CA LEU A 65 -3.94 -6.69 13.50
C LEU A 65 -5.08 -7.67 13.80
N ASP A 66 -5.39 -7.85 15.08
CA ASP A 66 -6.49 -8.67 15.59
C ASP A 66 -7.81 -7.90 15.74
N ALA A 67 -7.87 -6.63 15.33
CA ALA A 67 -9.07 -5.82 15.46
C ALA A 67 -10.27 -6.37 14.67
N GLN A 68 -10.01 -7.10 13.58
CA GLN A 68 -11.00 -7.85 12.81
C GLN A 68 -10.84 -9.38 12.97
N SER A 69 -10.49 -9.84 14.17
CA SER A 69 -10.28 -11.28 14.45
C SER A 69 -11.56 -12.13 14.38
N LYS A 70 -12.75 -11.51 14.48
CA LYS A 70 -14.02 -12.23 14.63
C LYS A 70 -14.84 -12.34 13.35
N VAL A 71 -14.77 -11.34 12.46
CA VAL A 71 -15.57 -11.26 11.22
C VAL A 71 -14.67 -10.75 10.10
N HIS A 72 -14.81 -11.35 8.92
CA HIS A 72 -14.09 -10.94 7.72
C HIS A 72 -15.00 -10.14 6.79
N PHE A 73 -14.44 -9.09 6.18
CA PHE A 73 -15.09 -8.35 5.10
C PHE A 73 -14.45 -8.75 3.77
N PHE A 74 -15.24 -8.76 2.69
CA PHE A 74 -14.80 -9.12 1.34
C PHE A 74 -14.14 -10.50 1.23
N SER A 75 -14.62 -11.48 2.01
CA SER A 75 -14.09 -12.85 2.04
C SER A 75 -12.58 -12.95 2.37
N ARG A 76 -12.02 -11.91 3.02
CA ARG A 76 -10.60 -11.88 3.42
C ARG A 76 -10.36 -12.88 4.55
N GLN A 77 -9.16 -13.45 4.62
CA GLN A 77 -8.77 -14.23 5.80
C GLN A 77 -8.59 -13.31 7.01
N VAL A 78 -9.08 -13.74 8.17
CA VAL A 78 -8.83 -13.07 9.45
C VAL A 78 -7.36 -13.23 9.85
N PHE A 79 -6.87 -12.29 10.65
CA PHE A 79 -5.56 -12.44 11.25
C PHE A 79 -5.51 -13.65 12.18
N HIS A 80 -4.51 -14.51 11.99
CA HIS A 80 -4.19 -15.61 12.89
C HIS A 80 -2.76 -15.46 13.40
N LYS A 81 -2.59 -15.50 14.71
CA LYS A 81 -1.30 -15.56 15.38
C LYS A 81 -1.22 -16.82 16.21
N GLN A 82 -0.21 -17.64 15.95
CA GLN A 82 0.13 -18.80 16.77
C GLN A 82 1.49 -18.54 17.40
N ILE A 83 1.56 -18.57 18.74
CA ILE A 83 2.82 -18.53 19.47
C ILE A 83 3.22 -19.97 19.79
N ILE A 84 4.45 -20.34 19.49
CA ILE A 84 5.03 -21.66 19.69
C ILE A 84 6.01 -21.58 20.85
N ASP A 85 5.67 -22.25 21.94
CA ASP A 85 6.61 -22.49 23.03
C ASP A 85 7.67 -23.52 22.59
N LYS A 86 8.95 -23.18 22.77
CA LYS A 86 10.10 -24.06 22.47
C LYS A 86 10.71 -24.68 23.74
N SER A 87 9.88 -24.88 24.76
CA SER A 87 10.20 -25.64 25.97
C SER A 87 10.99 -26.93 25.66
N PRO A 88 12.03 -27.26 26.45
CA PRO A 88 12.41 -26.65 27.74
C PRO A 88 13.18 -25.33 27.64
N ARG A 89 13.48 -24.83 26.44
CA ARG A 89 14.12 -23.52 26.29
C ARG A 89 13.09 -22.42 26.55
N THR A 90 13.49 -21.37 27.27
CA THR A 90 12.68 -20.15 27.44
C THR A 90 12.71 -19.31 26.16
N VAL A 91 12.13 -19.86 25.09
CA VAL A 91 12.10 -19.26 23.76
C VAL A 91 10.69 -19.44 23.19
N ASN A 92 10.13 -18.35 22.68
CA ASN A 92 8.94 -18.39 21.85
C ASN A 92 9.32 -18.15 20.39
N ASP A 93 8.55 -18.77 19.52
CA ASP A 93 8.54 -18.53 18.08
C ASP A 93 7.10 -18.25 17.67
N ASP A 94 6.84 -17.74 16.48
CA ASP A 94 5.46 -17.48 16.07
C ASP A 94 5.18 -17.62 14.58
N PHE A 95 3.94 -17.99 14.28
CA PHE A 95 3.37 -18.00 12.93
C PHE A 95 2.28 -16.95 12.84
N TRP A 96 2.36 -16.14 11.80
CA TRP A 96 1.40 -15.08 11.52
C TRP A 96 0.84 -15.29 10.12
N THR A 97 -0.48 -15.40 10.03
CA THR A 97 -1.22 -15.42 8.77
C THR A 97 -2.09 -14.19 8.73
N PHE A 98 -1.90 -13.31 7.76
CA PHE A 98 -2.67 -12.08 7.62
C PHE A 98 -2.82 -11.65 6.17
N ASN A 99 -3.82 -10.81 5.91
CA ASN A 99 -4.00 -10.13 4.64
C ASN A 99 -3.38 -8.71 4.73
N THR A 100 -2.51 -8.35 3.79
CA THR A 100 -1.87 -7.03 3.73
C THR A 100 -2.83 -5.98 3.15
N GLN A 101 -3.08 -4.90 3.89
CA GLN A 101 -4.03 -3.85 3.50
C GLN A 101 -3.36 -2.57 2.96
N ARG A 102 -2.39 -2.75 2.06
CA ARG A 102 -1.96 -1.66 1.18
C ARG A 102 -2.27 -2.05 -0.25
N ASP A 103 -3.25 -1.37 -0.84
CA ASP A 103 -3.68 -1.63 -2.19
C ASP A 103 -2.67 -1.04 -3.17
N GLY A 104 -1.72 -1.87 -3.59
CA GLY A 104 -0.76 -1.50 -4.63
C GLY A 104 -1.42 -1.42 -6.00
N LEU A 105 -0.68 -0.93 -6.99
CA LEU A 105 -1.14 -0.75 -8.38
C LEU A 105 -1.54 -2.05 -9.12
N ARG A 106 -1.41 -3.20 -8.45
CA ARG A 106 -1.80 -4.55 -8.89
C ARG A 106 -3.00 -5.13 -8.13
N HIS A 107 -3.56 -4.39 -7.17
CA HIS A 107 -4.68 -4.86 -6.34
C HIS A 107 -5.98 -4.88 -7.15
N PHE A 108 -6.25 -3.81 -7.88
CA PHE A 108 -7.47 -3.64 -8.66
C PHE A 108 -7.14 -3.02 -10.02
N GLY A 109 -7.36 -3.78 -11.09
CA GLY A 109 -7.10 -3.35 -12.46
C GLY A 109 -8.36 -2.90 -13.19
N TYR A 110 -8.18 -2.45 -14.42
CA TYR A 110 -9.29 -2.19 -15.34
C TYR A 110 -9.94 -3.51 -15.74
N GLN A 111 -11.22 -3.66 -15.39
CA GLN A 111 -11.94 -4.93 -15.54
C GLN A 111 -12.21 -5.30 -17.01
N LYS A 112 -12.55 -4.31 -17.84
CA LYS A 112 -12.83 -4.50 -19.27
C LYS A 112 -11.55 -4.83 -20.05
N GLU A 113 -10.49 -4.08 -19.81
CA GLU A 113 -9.21 -4.22 -20.50
C GLU A 113 -8.36 -5.37 -19.94
N LYS A 114 -8.67 -5.86 -18.72
CA LYS A 114 -7.94 -6.90 -17.99
C LYS A 114 -6.47 -6.57 -17.78
N ARG A 115 -6.21 -5.30 -17.42
CA ARG A 115 -4.87 -4.73 -17.27
C ARG A 115 -4.77 -3.94 -15.98
N PHE A 116 -3.61 -4.03 -15.34
CA PHE A 116 -3.19 -3.21 -14.22
C PHE A 116 -2.36 -2.02 -14.70
N TYR A 117 -1.83 -1.23 -13.78
CA TYR A 117 -0.96 -0.10 -14.09
C TYR A 117 0.12 -0.44 -15.12
N ASN A 118 0.31 0.46 -16.08
CA ASN A 118 1.30 0.36 -17.16
C ASN A 118 1.16 -0.90 -18.02
N GLY A 119 -0.07 -1.41 -18.19
CA GLY A 119 -0.36 -2.53 -19.07
C GLY A 119 -0.01 -3.91 -18.51
N VAL A 120 0.40 -4.01 -17.24
CA VAL A 120 0.70 -5.28 -16.55
C VAL A 120 -0.53 -6.20 -16.60
N THR A 121 -0.33 -7.47 -16.92
CA THR A 121 -1.38 -8.49 -16.97
C THR A 121 -1.39 -9.36 -15.71
N MET A 122 -2.44 -10.17 -15.56
CA MET A 122 -2.47 -11.25 -14.57
C MET A 122 -1.33 -12.26 -14.78
N GLU A 123 -0.99 -12.57 -16.03
CA GLU A 123 0.11 -13.49 -16.34
C GLU A 123 1.47 -12.93 -15.93
N ASP A 124 1.68 -11.62 -16.09
CA ASP A 124 2.93 -10.98 -15.63
C ASP A 124 3.11 -11.08 -14.11
N ILE A 125 2.00 -11.17 -13.36
CA ILE A 125 1.99 -11.26 -11.90
C ILE A 125 2.16 -12.70 -11.42
N HIS A 126 1.41 -13.63 -12.02
CA HIS A 126 1.31 -15.02 -11.55
C HIS A 126 2.21 -16.00 -12.32
N GLY A 127 2.75 -15.58 -13.46
CA GLY A 127 3.65 -16.38 -14.29
C GLY A 127 4.86 -16.87 -13.51
N SER A 128 5.06 -18.18 -13.50
CA SER A 128 6.24 -18.80 -12.90
C SER A 128 7.46 -18.43 -13.73
N LYS A 129 8.33 -17.59 -13.18
CA LYS A 129 9.76 -17.65 -13.52
C LYS A 129 10.39 -18.44 -12.40
N ASP A 130 10.64 -19.71 -12.67
CA ASP A 130 11.26 -20.61 -11.71
C ASP A 130 12.52 -19.96 -11.16
N THR A 131 12.47 -19.60 -9.88
CA THR A 131 13.63 -19.17 -9.12
C THR A 131 13.77 -20.19 -8.01
N GLU A 132 14.88 -20.94 -8.00
CA GLU A 132 15.14 -21.99 -7.02
C GLU A 132 15.44 -21.39 -5.62
N ILE A 133 14.46 -20.74 -4.99
CA ILE A 133 14.62 -20.01 -3.72
C ILE A 133 14.89 -20.93 -2.51
N PHE A 134 14.62 -22.23 -2.65
CA PHE A 134 14.87 -23.22 -1.60
C PHE A 134 16.23 -23.93 -1.74
N LYS A 135 17.06 -23.51 -2.70
CA LYS A 135 18.43 -24.01 -2.83
C LYS A 135 19.32 -23.31 -1.82
N ARG A 136 20.15 -24.10 -1.13
CA ARG A 136 21.14 -23.58 -0.18
C ARG A 136 22.22 -22.81 -0.94
N ILE A 137 22.02 -21.50 -1.09
CA ILE A 137 22.96 -20.58 -1.71
C ILE A 137 23.28 -19.49 -0.69
N SER A 138 24.57 -19.28 -0.41
CA SER A 138 25.03 -18.14 0.39
C SER A 138 24.89 -16.84 -0.40
N ILE A 139 24.64 -15.71 0.25
CA ILE A 139 24.75 -14.38 -0.35
C ILE A 139 26.18 -13.86 -0.10
N PRO A 140 27.06 -13.82 -1.12
CA PRO A 140 28.37 -13.20 -0.97
C PRO A 140 28.32 -11.75 -0.47
N LEU A 141 29.27 -11.38 0.39
CA LEU A 141 29.44 -10.01 0.89
C LEU A 141 29.47 -8.95 -0.23
N LYS A 142 30.13 -9.25 -1.36
CA LYS A 142 30.19 -8.35 -2.52
C LYS A 142 28.80 -7.94 -3.04
N TYR A 143 27.77 -8.78 -2.88
CA TYR A 143 26.41 -8.42 -3.27
C TYR A 143 25.75 -7.51 -2.25
N LEU A 144 26.04 -7.68 -0.95
CA LEU A 144 25.57 -6.75 0.07
C LEU A 144 26.21 -5.37 -0.11
N GLN A 145 27.52 -5.33 -0.37
CA GLN A 145 28.25 -4.09 -0.68
C GLN A 145 27.77 -3.45 -1.98
N GLY A 146 27.62 -4.23 -3.06
CA GLY A 146 27.12 -3.71 -4.33
C GLY A 146 25.67 -3.19 -4.24
N VAL A 147 24.82 -3.78 -3.39
CA VAL A 147 23.49 -3.24 -3.10
C VAL A 147 23.59 -1.91 -2.37
N ALA A 148 24.43 -1.81 -1.33
CA ALA A 148 24.65 -0.55 -0.62
C ALA A 148 25.15 0.55 -1.56
N GLU A 149 26.13 0.26 -2.42
CA GLU A 149 26.62 1.17 -3.46
C GLU A 149 25.50 1.60 -4.42
N SER A 150 24.71 0.64 -4.93
CA SER A 150 23.60 0.94 -5.85
C SER A 150 22.50 1.81 -5.22
N GLN A 151 22.35 1.73 -3.91
CA GLN A 151 21.42 2.55 -3.13
C GLN A 151 22.02 3.89 -2.71
N GLY A 152 23.32 4.11 -2.93
CA GLY A 152 24.04 5.26 -2.40
C GLY A 152 24.15 5.26 -0.88
N THR A 153 24.06 4.08 -0.25
CA THR A 153 24.09 3.92 1.22
C THR A 153 25.52 3.81 1.71
N GLU A 154 25.95 4.79 2.51
CA GLU A 154 27.19 4.68 3.29
C GLU A 154 26.93 3.87 4.56
N ILE A 155 27.69 2.79 4.77
CA ILE A 155 27.55 1.90 5.92
C ILE A 155 28.44 2.42 7.06
N ASN A 156 27.83 2.73 8.20
CA ASN A 156 28.50 3.22 9.39
C ASN A 156 28.56 2.15 10.49
N PHE A 157 29.53 2.32 11.40
CA PHE A 157 29.62 1.47 12.58
C PHE A 157 28.38 1.66 13.47
N GLY A 158 27.61 0.58 13.66
CA GLY A 158 26.38 0.57 14.47
C GLY A 158 25.08 0.50 13.67
N ASP A 159 25.13 0.54 12.33
CA ASP A 159 23.94 0.44 11.48
C ASP A 159 23.25 -0.94 11.59
N ILE A 160 21.92 -0.93 11.43
CA ILE A 160 21.10 -2.15 11.44
C ILE A 160 20.98 -2.70 10.01
N LEU A 161 21.56 -3.88 9.77
CA LEU A 161 21.43 -4.59 8.51
C LEU A 161 20.14 -5.43 8.46
N ILE A 162 19.27 -5.15 7.48
CA ILE A 162 18.07 -5.95 7.20
C ILE A 162 18.22 -6.58 5.80
N ILE A 163 18.25 -7.92 5.73
CA ILE A 163 18.35 -8.67 4.47
C ILE A 163 16.98 -9.30 4.16
N ARG A 164 16.43 -9.04 2.97
CA ARG A 164 15.22 -9.70 2.45
C ARG A 164 15.58 -10.57 1.26
N VAL A 165 15.35 -11.88 1.36
CA VAL A 165 15.63 -12.87 0.31
C VAL A 165 14.32 -13.44 -0.22
N GLY A 166 14.06 -13.32 -1.53
CA GLY A 166 12.85 -13.84 -2.18
C GLY A 166 12.61 -13.23 -3.57
N ARG A 167 11.57 -13.69 -4.28
CA ARG A 167 11.07 -12.99 -5.48
C ARG A 167 10.41 -11.68 -5.05
N THR A 168 11.09 -10.57 -5.24
CA THR A 168 10.55 -9.24 -4.98
C THR A 168 9.69 -8.81 -6.16
N MET A 169 8.37 -8.85 -6.00
CA MET A 169 7.52 -7.87 -6.66
C MET A 169 7.70 -6.57 -5.89
N LEU A 170 8.31 -5.56 -6.50
CA LEU A 170 8.45 -4.23 -5.90
C LEU A 170 7.05 -3.68 -5.61
N SER A 171 6.66 -3.67 -4.34
CA SER A 171 5.89 -2.59 -3.76
C SER A 171 6.66 -2.11 -2.54
N SER A 172 7.06 -0.84 -2.60
CA SER A 172 7.87 -0.18 -1.58
C SER A 172 7.09 -0.09 -0.27
N SER A 173 7.79 -0.39 0.83
CA SER A 173 7.31 -0.15 2.20
C SER A 173 8.37 0.70 2.90
N LEU A 174 8.01 1.94 3.23
CA LEU A 174 8.74 2.75 4.19
C LEU A 174 7.94 2.83 5.51
N HIS A 175 8.68 2.81 6.62
CA HIS A 175 8.20 3.09 7.98
C HIS A 175 8.71 4.47 8.41
N PHE A 176 7.83 5.35 8.93
CA PHE A 176 8.20 6.48 9.81
C PHE A 176 7.05 6.88 10.77
N PRO A 177 7.35 7.46 11.95
CA PRO A 177 6.39 7.76 13.01
C PRO A 177 5.97 9.29 13.13
N PRO A 178 4.87 9.61 13.87
CA PRO A 178 3.79 10.52 13.36
C PRO A 178 3.34 11.75 14.20
N MET A 179 2.76 12.81 13.59
CA MET A 179 1.48 13.47 14.02
C MET A 179 1.16 14.81 13.34
N LEU A 180 -0.10 14.99 12.90
CA LEU A 180 -1.12 15.91 13.45
C LEU A 180 -2.27 16.10 12.41
N TYR A 181 -3.55 16.37 12.72
CA TYR A 181 -4.55 15.76 13.62
C TYR A 181 -5.94 16.26 13.15
N ARG A 182 -6.99 15.49 13.50
CA ARG A 182 -8.42 15.88 13.58
C ARG A 182 -9.10 16.48 12.35
N PHE A 183 -9.76 15.62 11.59
CA PHE A 183 -11.20 15.62 11.29
C PHE A 183 -11.42 14.46 10.31
N MET A 184 -11.66 13.24 10.83
CA MET A 184 -12.23 12.05 10.12
C MET A 184 -12.18 10.78 11.01
N THR A 185 -11.24 10.69 11.95
CA THR A 185 -10.86 9.49 12.76
C THR A 185 -11.84 9.00 13.84
N LEU A 186 -13.13 9.33 13.80
CA LEU A 186 -14.09 8.91 14.85
C LEU A 186 -15.31 8.13 14.35
N GLY A 187 -15.43 7.89 13.03
CA GLY A 187 -16.62 7.28 12.44
C GLY A 187 -16.59 5.75 12.47
N TYR A 188 -15.72 5.13 11.67
CA TYR A 188 -15.81 3.70 11.38
C TYR A 188 -15.30 2.81 12.52
N MET A 189 -14.04 2.94 12.94
CA MET A 189 -13.44 2.04 13.96
C MET A 189 -14.19 2.09 15.30
N LYS A 190 -14.64 3.29 15.69
CA LYS A 190 -15.43 3.49 16.90
C LYS A 190 -16.82 2.85 16.77
N ALA A 191 -17.52 3.05 15.65
CA ALA A 191 -18.80 2.41 15.41
C ALA A 191 -18.65 0.89 15.34
N PHE A 192 -17.63 0.39 14.62
CA PHE A 192 -17.31 -1.03 14.49
C PHE A 192 -17.16 -1.73 15.84
N ASN A 193 -16.39 -1.13 16.76
CA ASN A 193 -16.16 -1.69 18.09
C ASN A 193 -17.40 -1.66 19.01
N GLN A 194 -18.45 -0.92 18.64
CA GLN A 194 -19.71 -0.85 19.39
C GLN A 194 -20.76 -1.85 18.88
N LEU A 195 -20.56 -2.45 17.71
CA LEU A 195 -21.51 -3.40 17.13
C LEU A 195 -21.41 -4.77 17.78
N SER A 196 -22.55 -5.44 17.89
CA SER A 196 -22.65 -6.85 18.26
C SER A 196 -22.15 -7.77 17.13
N MET A 197 -21.88 -9.02 17.47
CA MET A 197 -21.46 -10.03 16.48
C MET A 197 -22.49 -10.23 15.36
N ASP A 198 -23.78 -10.26 15.71
CA ASP A 198 -24.85 -10.44 14.72
C ASP A 198 -24.91 -9.26 13.73
N GLU A 199 -24.71 -8.03 14.22
CA GLU A 199 -24.66 -6.84 13.38
C GLU A 199 -23.43 -6.84 12.47
N LEU A 200 -22.26 -7.23 12.99
CA LEU A 200 -21.04 -7.34 12.21
C LEU A 200 -21.15 -8.39 11.11
N GLU A 201 -21.71 -9.57 11.41
CA GLU A 201 -21.96 -10.61 10.42
C GLU A 201 -22.94 -10.16 9.34
N LYS A 202 -23.99 -9.44 9.73
CA LYS A 202 -24.97 -8.89 8.79
C LYS A 202 -24.31 -7.89 7.84
N LEU A 203 -23.47 -6.99 8.36
CA LEU A 203 -22.71 -6.03 7.55
C LEU A 203 -21.72 -6.73 6.61
N ALA A 204 -21.02 -7.76 7.09
CA ALA A 204 -20.05 -8.51 6.29
C ALA A 204 -20.68 -9.29 5.13
N LYS A 205 -21.91 -9.77 5.32
CA LYS A 205 -22.69 -10.49 4.30
C LYS A 205 -23.45 -9.56 3.34
N GLN A 206 -23.48 -8.25 3.61
CA GLN A 206 -24.27 -7.30 2.83
C GLN A 206 -23.67 -7.07 1.43
N ASN A 207 -24.49 -7.28 0.40
CA ASN A 207 -24.15 -7.07 -0.99
C ASN A 207 -25.33 -6.43 -1.77
N PRO A 208 -25.17 -5.25 -2.41
CA PRO A 208 -23.97 -4.40 -2.38
C PRO A 208 -23.68 -3.87 -0.98
N SER A 209 -22.40 -3.70 -0.66
CA SER A 209 -21.99 -3.19 0.65
C SER A 209 -22.32 -1.70 0.77
N ASN A 210 -22.88 -1.26 1.89
CA ASN A 210 -23.13 0.16 2.15
C ASN A 210 -21.88 0.78 2.78
N LEU A 211 -20.87 1.08 1.97
CA LEU A 211 -19.63 1.71 2.43
C LEU A 211 -19.65 3.19 2.07
N ILE A 212 -19.52 4.04 3.09
CA ILE A 212 -19.22 5.45 2.87
C ILE A 212 -17.77 5.57 2.40
N GLY A 213 -17.48 6.61 1.63
CA GLY A 213 -16.15 6.89 1.14
C GLY A 213 -16.14 8.13 0.25
N VAL A 214 -15.01 8.35 -0.41
CA VAL A 214 -14.80 9.44 -1.35
C VAL A 214 -15.76 9.33 -2.54
N GLU A 215 -16.28 10.47 -3.00
CA GLU A 215 -17.19 10.56 -4.13
C GLU A 215 -16.55 10.04 -5.43
N ARG A 216 -17.37 9.44 -6.28
CA ARG A 216 -16.97 8.83 -7.56
C ARG A 216 -17.28 9.77 -8.73
N SER A 217 -16.54 10.87 -8.81
CA SER A 217 -16.70 11.86 -9.89
C SER A 217 -15.36 12.19 -10.56
N GLU A 218 -15.43 12.65 -11.82
CA GLU A 218 -14.25 13.11 -12.55
C GLU A 218 -13.60 14.31 -11.86
N GLU A 219 -14.38 15.18 -11.21
CA GLU A 219 -13.88 16.31 -10.42
C GLU A 219 -12.98 15.86 -9.27
N VAL A 220 -13.37 14.77 -8.57
CA VAL A 220 -12.52 14.18 -7.52
C VAL A 220 -11.28 13.52 -8.11
N LEU A 221 -11.39 12.83 -9.25
CA LEU A 221 -10.24 12.24 -9.92
C LEU A 221 -9.24 13.30 -10.37
N GLU A 222 -9.71 14.41 -10.93
CA GLU A 222 -8.90 15.57 -11.30
C GLU A 222 -8.25 16.19 -10.05
N TRP A 223 -9.01 16.42 -8.99
CA TRP A 223 -8.46 16.95 -7.75
C TRP A 223 -7.37 16.05 -7.16
N ILE A 224 -7.56 14.72 -7.21
CA ILE A 224 -6.54 13.75 -6.80
C ILE A 224 -5.31 13.83 -7.71
N TRP A 225 -5.53 13.83 -9.03
CA TRP A 225 -4.49 13.93 -10.04
C TRP A 225 -3.61 15.16 -9.84
N GLU A 226 -4.22 16.31 -9.53
CA GLU A 226 -3.53 17.60 -9.44
C GLU A 226 -2.74 17.77 -8.14
N ASN A 227 -3.07 17.03 -7.07
CA ASN A 227 -2.59 17.35 -5.72
C ASN A 227 -1.85 16.21 -5.00
N PHE A 228 -2.22 14.94 -5.20
CA PHE A 228 -1.79 13.87 -4.29
C PHE A 228 -0.92 12.81 -4.97
N SER A 229 -0.08 12.15 -4.16
CA SER A 229 0.70 10.98 -4.60
C SER A 229 0.02 9.66 -4.24
N ALA A 230 -0.85 9.69 -3.22
CA ALA A 230 -1.63 8.57 -2.73
C ALA A 230 -2.83 9.11 -1.93
N GLY A 231 -3.92 8.35 -1.88
CA GLY A 231 -5.06 8.57 -1.00
C GLY A 231 -5.10 7.53 0.12
N ALA A 232 -5.59 7.91 1.30
CA ALA A 232 -5.84 7.00 2.40
C ALA A 232 -7.12 7.40 3.13
N GLY A 233 -7.85 6.42 3.64
CA GLY A 233 -9.03 6.59 4.47
C GLY A 233 -9.01 5.60 5.63
N ASP A 234 -9.86 5.82 6.64
CA ASP A 234 -10.02 4.97 7.82
C ASP A 234 -11.23 4.01 7.71
N HIS A 235 -11.83 3.94 6.52
CA HIS A 235 -12.93 3.05 6.18
C HIS A 235 -12.44 1.80 5.43
N LEU A 236 -13.29 0.79 5.30
CA LEU A 236 -12.99 -0.48 4.60
C LEU A 236 -12.62 -0.34 3.12
N ALA A 237 -13.09 0.74 2.49
CA ALA A 237 -12.83 1.11 1.11
C ALA A 237 -12.55 2.61 1.06
N PHE A 238 -11.77 3.06 0.07
CA PHE A 238 -11.46 4.47 -0.10
C PHE A 238 -12.63 5.24 -0.71
N GLU A 239 -13.21 4.73 -1.79
CA GLU A 239 -14.38 5.31 -2.46
C GLU A 239 -15.70 4.79 -1.85
N ALA A 240 -16.77 5.57 -1.99
CA ALA A 240 -18.11 5.11 -1.66
C ALA A 240 -18.51 3.93 -2.56
N TYR A 241 -19.08 2.87 -1.99
CA TYR A 241 -19.42 1.70 -2.80
C TYR A 241 -20.49 2.05 -3.86
N PRO A 242 -20.42 1.49 -5.09
CA PRO A 242 -21.39 1.80 -6.12
C PRO A 242 -22.82 1.45 -5.70
N ASN A 243 -23.74 2.40 -5.83
CA ASN A 243 -25.16 2.11 -5.93
C ASN A 243 -25.43 1.76 -7.40
N TRP A 244 -25.50 0.47 -7.73
CA TRP A 244 -25.95 0.04 -9.05
C TRP A 244 -27.48 0.22 -9.11
N HIS A 245 -27.91 1.45 -9.41
CA HIS A 245 -29.29 1.79 -9.77
C HIS A 245 -29.32 2.32 -11.20
#